data_AF-A0A8X6L3U4-F1
#
_entry.id   AF-A0A8X6L3U4-F1
#
_cell.length_a   1.000
_cell.length_b   1.000
_cell.length_c   1.000
_cell.angle_alpha   90.00
_cell.angle_beta   90.00
_cell.angle_gamma   90.00
#
_symmetry.space_group_name_H-M   'P 1'
#
loop_
_entity.id
_entity.type
_entity.pdbx_description
1 polymer ?
#
loop_
_entity_poly.entity_id
_entity_poly.type
_entity_poly.pdbx_seq_one_letter_code
_entity_poly.pdbx_strand_id
1 'polypeptide(L)'
;MFVDIYYACAIVLIMVLLSIVKWYLARNDNYWTKKGIPYTPRQNFFVFLFKLYAQDMGKLIKNLTKEHGRVAGTFEGSSPSVMVAEPDLLRDILVKDFHIFPYRNPMKTGDDIADKMVSTVIGEDWKRIRTIITPAFTSKRMRQISSIMNDCSQTLIGVCEKYSNKKEPVDVKSMFGAFTMDVIASSAFGTKVDSHNDPQNEFVRRAREAFLKFTPLFVVFSGK
;
A
#
# COMPACT_ATOMS: atom_id res chain seq x y z
N MET A 1 26.66 -15.33 -43.84
CA MET A 1 25.97 -16.63 -43.81
C MET A 1 25.72 -17.13 -42.38
N PHE A 2 26.74 -17.45 -41.56
CA PHE A 2 26.50 -17.91 -40.17
C PHE A 2 25.87 -16.85 -39.26
N VAL A 3 26.25 -15.58 -39.45
CA VAL A 3 25.69 -14.44 -38.71
C VAL A 3 24.21 -14.22 -39.05
N ASP A 4 23.83 -14.36 -40.32
CA ASP A 4 22.44 -14.21 -40.78
C ASP A 4 21.51 -15.31 -40.24
N ILE A 5 22.02 -16.54 -40.14
CA ILE A 5 21.31 -17.67 -39.53
C ILE A 5 21.09 -17.45 -38.04
N TYR A 6 22.08 -16.92 -37.32
CA TYR A 6 21.95 -16.61 -35.90
C TYR A 6 20.89 -15.54 -35.65
N TYR A 7 20.87 -14.46 -36.44
CA TYR A 7 19.83 -13.43 -36.34
C TYR A 7 18.43 -13.98 -36.66
N ALA A 8 18.29 -14.83 -37.68
CA ALA A 8 17.02 -15.47 -38.00
C ALA A 8 16.51 -16.37 -36.85
N CYS A 9 17.36 -17.19 -36.26
CA CYS A 9 17.02 -18.01 -35.09
C CYS A 9 16.64 -17.16 -33.87
N ALA A 10 17.36 -16.07 -33.61
CA ALA A 10 17.03 -15.14 -32.53
C ALA A 10 15.66 -14.47 -32.73
N ILE A 11 15.33 -14.04 -33.95
CA ILE A 11 14.02 -13.45 -34.27
C ILE A 11 12.90 -14.47 -34.06
N VAL A 12 13.06 -15.71 -34.51
CA VAL A 12 12.06 -16.77 -34.32
C VAL A 12 11.86 -17.06 -32.84
N LEU A 13 12.93 -17.17 -32.05
CA LEU A 13 12.85 -17.35 -30.60
C LEU A 13 12.11 -16.20 -29.92
N ILE A 14 12.37 -14.95 -30.34
CA ILE A 14 11.65 -13.78 -29.82
C ILE A 14 10.17 -13.83 -30.19
N MET A 15 9.81 -14.20 -31.42
CA MET A 15 8.40 -14.30 -31.83
C MET A 15 7.65 -15.41 -31.07
N VAL A 16 8.28 -16.56 -30.85
CA VAL A 16 7.73 -17.65 -30.04
C VAL A 16 7.54 -17.19 -28.60
N LEU A 17 8.55 -16.53 -28.02
CA LEU A 17 8.47 -15.97 -26.66
C LEU A 17 7.32 -14.95 -26.54
N LEU A 18 7.19 -14.01 -27.48
CA LEU A 18 6.11 -13.03 -27.49
C LEU A 18 4.73 -13.68 -27.63
N SER A 19 4.63 -14.76 -28.40
CA SER A 19 3.39 -15.52 -28.57
C SER A 19 2.98 -16.24 -27.28
N ILE A 20 3.95 -16.89 -26.62
CA ILE A 20 3.74 -17.54 -25.30
C ILE A 20 3.34 -16.49 -24.26
N VAL A 21 4.01 -15.34 -24.22
CA VAL A 21 3.69 -14.25 -23.29
C VAL A 21 2.27 -13.72 -23.55
N LYS A 22 1.90 -13.47 -24.81
CA LYS A 22 0.52 -13.04 -25.15
C LYS A 22 -0.51 -14.07 -24.73
N TRP A 23 -0.28 -15.35 -25.01
CA TRP A 23 -1.18 -16.43 -24.60
C TRP A 23 -1.32 -16.52 -23.07
N TYR A 24 -0.19 -16.49 -22.36
CA TYR A 24 -0.17 -16.52 -20.90
C TYR A 24 -0.95 -15.35 -20.28
N LEU A 25 -0.79 -14.14 -20.83
CA LEU A 25 -1.51 -12.96 -20.38
C LEU A 25 -3.00 -13.02 -20.69
N ALA A 26 -3.39 -13.58 -21.85
CA ALA A 26 -4.78 -13.66 -22.29
C ALA A 26 -5.55 -14.84 -21.70
N ARG A 27 -4.88 -15.79 -21.02
CA ARG A 27 -5.49 -17.04 -20.53
C ARG A 27 -6.74 -16.84 -19.67
N ASN A 28 -6.82 -15.70 -18.97
CA ASN A 28 -7.86 -15.39 -18.00
C ASN A 28 -8.88 -14.34 -18.50
N ASP A 29 -8.76 -13.84 -19.74
CA ASP A 29 -9.59 -12.71 -20.21
C ASP A 29 -11.10 -13.05 -20.22
N ASN A 30 -11.44 -14.33 -20.40
CA ASN A 30 -12.82 -14.83 -20.40
C ASN A 30 -13.34 -15.22 -18.99
N TYR A 31 -12.55 -15.01 -17.93
CA TYR A 31 -12.90 -15.49 -16.58
C TYR A 31 -14.22 -14.89 -16.08
N TRP A 32 -14.35 -13.56 -16.13
CA TRP A 32 -15.55 -12.87 -15.65
C TRP A 32 -16.75 -13.07 -16.57
N THR A 33 -16.52 -13.18 -17.88
CA THR A 33 -17.55 -13.54 -18.86
C THR A 33 -18.19 -14.88 -18.51
N LYS A 34 -17.38 -15.90 -18.18
CA LYS A 34 -17.87 -17.23 -17.77
C LYS A 34 -18.63 -17.21 -16.44
N LYS A 35 -18.35 -16.23 -15.57
CA LYS A 35 -19.00 -16.07 -14.26
C LYS A 35 -20.25 -15.18 -14.31
N GLY A 36 -20.52 -14.53 -15.44
CA GLY A 36 -21.66 -13.63 -15.59
C GLY A 36 -21.59 -12.37 -14.72
N ILE A 37 -20.38 -11.96 -14.31
CA ILE A 37 -20.17 -10.78 -13.47
C ILE A 37 -19.76 -9.61 -14.38
N PRO A 38 -20.40 -8.42 -14.27
CA PRO A 38 -19.96 -7.22 -14.97
C PRO A 38 -18.50 -6.94 -14.68
N TYR A 39 -17.69 -6.67 -15.70
CA TYR A 39 -16.25 -6.53 -15.50
C TYR A 39 -15.63 -5.51 -16.45
N THR A 40 -14.54 -4.91 -16.01
CA THR A 40 -13.69 -4.08 -16.88
C THR A 40 -12.70 -4.98 -17.62
N PRO A 41 -12.67 -4.95 -18.97
CA PRO A 41 -11.68 -5.69 -19.74
C PRO A 41 -10.25 -5.34 -19.31
N ARG A 42 -9.36 -6.34 -19.35
CA ARG A 42 -7.96 -6.15 -19.03
C ARG A 42 -7.36 -5.09 -19.94
N GLN A 43 -6.77 -4.06 -19.35
CA GLN A 43 -6.10 -3.01 -20.09
C GLN A 43 -4.69 -3.45 -20.48
N ASN A 44 -4.15 -2.83 -21.54
CA ASN A 44 -2.74 -2.99 -21.88
C ASN A 44 -1.87 -2.61 -20.67
N PHE A 45 -0.80 -3.38 -20.45
CA PHE A 45 0.08 -3.22 -19.28
C PHE A 45 0.54 -1.77 -19.06
N PHE A 46 0.94 -1.07 -20.12
CA PHE A 46 1.37 0.33 -20.05
C PHE A 46 0.24 1.30 -19.69
N VAL A 47 -0.98 1.05 -20.17
CA VAL A 47 -2.16 1.87 -19.83
C VAL A 47 -2.53 1.67 -18.38
N PHE A 48 -2.51 0.42 -17.91
CA PHE A 48 -2.74 0.09 -16.51
C PHE A 48 -1.70 0.74 -15.59
N LEU A 49 -0.41 0.63 -15.93
CA LEU A 49 0.68 1.24 -15.17
C LEU A 49 0.58 2.76 -15.14
N PHE A 50 0.26 3.38 -16.28
CA PHE A 50 0.02 4.83 -16.35
C PHE A 50 -1.16 5.26 -15.47
N LYS A 51 -2.27 4.52 -15.48
CA LYS A 51 -3.43 4.82 -14.61
C LYS A 51 -3.09 4.64 -13.13
N LEU A 52 -2.36 3.60 -12.76
CA LEU A 52 -1.90 3.43 -11.38
C LEU A 52 -1.01 4.58 -10.90
N TYR A 53 -0.16 5.11 -11.77
CA TYR A 53 0.75 6.20 -11.43
C TYR A 53 0.08 7.58 -11.46
N ALA A 54 -0.75 7.83 -12.48
CA ALA A 54 -1.30 9.16 -12.76
C ALA A 54 -2.68 9.39 -12.14
N GLN A 55 -3.43 8.32 -11.83
CA GLN A 55 -4.81 8.42 -11.36
C GLN A 55 -4.91 8.13 -9.87
N ASP A 56 -5.65 8.98 -9.17
CA ASP A 56 -6.04 8.73 -7.78
C ASP A 56 -6.86 7.43 -7.68
N MET A 57 -6.44 6.52 -6.80
CA MET A 57 -7.09 5.22 -6.60
C MET A 57 -8.56 5.36 -6.17
N GLY A 58 -8.89 6.38 -5.38
CA GLY A 58 -10.27 6.67 -4.99
C GLY A 58 -11.14 7.04 -6.18
N LYS A 59 -10.64 7.90 -7.08
CA LYS A 59 -11.31 8.24 -8.35
C LYS A 59 -11.45 7.01 -9.25
N LEU A 60 -10.43 6.17 -9.35
CA LEU A 60 -10.47 4.93 -10.13
C LEU A 60 -11.61 4.02 -9.66
N ILE A 61 -11.64 3.69 -8.37
CA ILE A 61 -12.67 2.84 -7.76
C ILE A 61 -14.07 3.45 -7.97
N LYS A 62 -14.21 4.77 -7.78
CA LYS A 62 -15.49 5.47 -7.98
C LYS A 62 -15.98 5.38 -9.43
N ASN A 63 -15.09 5.51 -10.41
CA ASN A 63 -15.46 5.39 -11.82
C ASN A 63 -15.83 3.96 -12.19
N LEU A 64 -15.05 2.97 -11.74
CA LEU A 64 -15.36 1.55 -11.93
C LEU A 64 -16.74 1.20 -11.36
N THR A 65 -17.04 1.70 -10.15
CA THR A 65 -18.33 1.51 -9.49
C THR A 65 -19.49 2.11 -10.28
N LYS A 66 -19.28 3.27 -10.91
CA LYS A 66 -20.30 3.92 -11.75
C LYS A 66 -20.55 3.18 -13.06
N GLU A 67 -19.50 2.64 -13.68
CA GLU A 67 -19.58 1.99 -14.98
C GLU A 67 -20.11 0.55 -14.89
N HIS A 68 -19.67 -0.20 -13.88
CA HIS A 68 -19.91 -1.65 -13.80
C HIS A 68 -20.74 -2.06 -12.57
N GLY A 69 -21.14 -1.10 -11.74
CA GLY A 69 -21.91 -1.32 -10.52
C GLY A 69 -21.04 -1.60 -9.29
N ARG A 70 -21.70 -1.92 -8.17
CA ARG A 70 -21.05 -2.09 -6.85
C ARG A 70 -20.26 -3.39 -6.71
N VAL A 71 -20.45 -4.35 -7.60
CA VAL A 71 -19.66 -5.58 -7.65
C VAL A 71 -19.23 -5.76 -9.08
N ALA A 72 -17.92 -5.63 -9.32
CA ALA A 72 -17.37 -5.67 -10.66
C ALA A 72 -16.08 -6.49 -10.70
N GLY A 73 -15.95 -7.32 -11.73
CA GLY A 73 -14.71 -7.99 -12.07
C GLY A 73 -13.69 -7.00 -12.61
N THR A 74 -12.44 -7.18 -12.21
CA THR A 74 -11.27 -6.43 -12.68
C THR A 74 -10.12 -7.41 -12.92
N PHE A 75 -9.00 -6.88 -13.40
CA PHE A 75 -7.77 -7.66 -13.56
C PHE A 75 -6.60 -6.90 -12.96
N GLU A 76 -5.85 -7.55 -12.08
CA GLU A 76 -4.52 -7.11 -11.65
C GLU A 76 -3.49 -7.86 -12.50
N GLY A 77 -2.97 -7.19 -13.53
CA GLY A 77 -2.19 -7.88 -14.55
C GLY A 77 -3.03 -8.93 -15.27
N SER A 78 -2.65 -10.22 -15.17
CA SER A 78 -3.42 -11.36 -15.72
C SER A 78 -4.27 -12.09 -14.69
N SER A 79 -4.23 -11.65 -13.42
CA SER A 79 -4.97 -12.27 -12.33
C SER A 79 -6.36 -11.64 -12.23
N PRO A 80 -7.45 -12.43 -12.29
CA PRO A 80 -8.79 -11.92 -12.03
C PRO A 80 -8.88 -11.38 -10.60
N SER A 81 -9.38 -10.16 -10.43
CA SER A 81 -9.67 -9.55 -9.14
C SER A 81 -11.12 -9.05 -9.11
N VAL A 82 -11.73 -8.92 -7.94
CA VAL A 82 -13.11 -8.42 -7.81
C VAL A 82 -13.12 -7.18 -6.94
N MET A 83 -13.74 -6.12 -7.45
CA MET A 83 -14.05 -4.93 -6.70
C MET A 83 -15.41 -5.11 -6.02
N VAL A 84 -15.45 -4.99 -4.71
CA VAL A 84 -16.66 -5.07 -3.90
C VAL A 84 -16.89 -3.75 -3.18
N ALA A 85 -18.01 -3.09 -3.48
CA ALA A 85 -18.45 -1.84 -2.89
C ALA A 85 -19.85 -1.96 -2.25
N GLU A 86 -20.37 -3.18 -2.10
CA GLU A 86 -21.63 -3.44 -1.40
C GLU A 86 -21.37 -3.71 0.10
N PRO A 87 -21.94 -2.91 1.03
CA PRO A 87 -21.64 -3.02 2.46
C PRO A 87 -21.91 -4.40 3.08
N ASP A 88 -22.99 -5.07 2.68
CA ASP A 88 -23.34 -6.38 3.24
C ASP A 88 -22.31 -7.44 2.83
N LEU A 89 -21.86 -7.42 1.56
CA LEU A 89 -20.79 -8.31 1.10
C LEU A 89 -19.46 -7.97 1.75
N LEU A 90 -19.16 -6.68 1.96
CA LEU A 90 -17.94 -6.27 2.68
C LEU A 90 -17.96 -6.76 4.13
N ARG A 91 -19.11 -6.71 4.81
CA ARG A 91 -19.27 -7.28 6.15
C ARG A 91 -19.05 -8.78 6.14
N ASP A 92 -19.60 -9.49 5.16
CA ASP A 92 -19.40 -10.93 5.04
C ASP A 92 -17.91 -11.25 4.83
N ILE A 93 -17.24 -10.59 3.88
CA ILE A 93 -15.82 -10.82 3.56
C ILE A 93 -14.88 -10.44 4.72
N LEU A 94 -15.07 -9.27 5.32
CA LEU A 94 -14.12 -8.69 6.29
C LEU A 94 -14.36 -9.14 7.73
N VAL A 95 -15.56 -9.64 8.05
CA VAL A 95 -15.96 -9.99 9.42
C VAL A 95 -16.46 -11.43 9.52
N LYS A 96 -17.58 -11.75 8.87
CA LYS A 96 -18.28 -13.03 9.07
C LYS A 96 -17.45 -14.21 8.58
N ASP A 97 -16.95 -14.10 7.36
CA ASP A 97 -16.23 -15.15 6.63
C ASP A 97 -14.74 -14.80 6.49
N PHE A 98 -14.20 -14.00 7.41
CA PHE A 98 -12.79 -13.59 7.40
C PHE A 98 -11.82 -14.79 7.38
N HIS A 99 -12.22 -15.93 7.95
CA HIS A 99 -11.44 -17.16 7.94
C HIS A 99 -11.23 -17.75 6.53
N ILE A 100 -12.09 -17.39 5.56
CA ILE A 100 -11.94 -17.72 4.12
C ILE A 100 -11.03 -16.70 3.42
N PHE A 101 -11.03 -15.45 3.88
CA PHE A 101 -10.25 -14.34 3.32
C PHE A 101 -9.10 -13.83 4.23
N PRO A 102 -8.28 -14.70 4.86
CA PRO A 102 -7.25 -14.23 5.79
C PRO A 102 -6.01 -13.68 5.06
N TYR A 103 -5.88 -13.97 3.76
CA TYR A 103 -4.72 -13.63 2.96
C TYR A 103 -4.88 -12.27 2.29
N ARG A 104 -4.03 -11.32 2.68
CA ARG A 104 -3.77 -10.12 1.88
C ARG A 104 -2.79 -10.48 0.77
N ASN A 105 -2.80 -9.73 -0.32
CA ASN A 105 -1.81 -9.91 -1.38
C ASN A 105 -0.41 -9.65 -0.79
N PRO A 106 0.44 -10.68 -0.60
CA PRO A 106 1.70 -10.51 0.11
C PRO A 106 2.67 -9.75 -0.80
N MET A 107 2.91 -8.49 -0.46
CA MET A 107 3.95 -7.69 -1.12
C MET A 107 5.28 -8.02 -0.48
N LYS A 108 6.01 -8.98 -1.04
CA LYS A 108 7.40 -9.20 -0.64
C LYS A 108 8.20 -8.00 -1.08
N THR A 109 8.89 -7.33 -0.16
CA THR A 109 9.79 -6.22 -0.46
C THR A 109 11.21 -6.71 -0.75
N GLY A 110 11.51 -7.99 -0.47
CA GLY A 110 12.85 -8.55 -0.57
C GLY A 110 13.77 -8.18 0.59
N ASP A 111 13.21 -7.58 1.65
CA ASP A 111 13.89 -7.28 2.90
C ASP A 111 13.34 -8.17 4.01
N ASP A 112 14.22 -8.92 4.67
CA ASP A 112 13.84 -9.95 5.64
C ASP A 112 13.04 -9.41 6.83
N ILE A 113 13.20 -8.14 7.19
CA ILE A 113 12.49 -7.51 8.30
C ILE A 113 11.12 -7.01 7.83
N ALA A 114 11.08 -6.29 6.71
CA ALA A 114 9.85 -5.76 6.14
C ALA A 114 8.86 -6.89 5.75
N ASP A 115 9.38 -8.01 5.25
CA ASP A 115 8.57 -9.19 4.90
C ASP A 115 7.97 -9.90 6.13
N LYS A 116 8.54 -9.66 7.32
CA LYS A 116 8.05 -10.19 8.61
C LYS A 116 7.15 -9.21 9.38
N MET A 117 6.84 -8.04 8.81
CA MET A 117 5.93 -7.08 9.44
C MET A 117 4.49 -7.63 9.49
N VAL A 118 3.73 -7.26 10.53
CA VAL A 118 2.32 -7.68 10.73
C VAL A 118 1.38 -7.25 9.59
N SER A 119 1.77 -6.24 8.81
CA SER A 119 1.07 -5.81 7.60
C SER A 119 1.25 -6.76 6.42
N THR A 120 2.36 -7.50 6.40
CA THR A 120 2.85 -8.29 5.25
C THR A 120 2.66 -9.80 5.46
N VAL A 121 2.95 -10.30 6.67
CA VAL A 121 2.79 -11.73 6.96
C VAL A 121 1.32 -12.17 6.86
N ILE A 122 1.12 -13.46 6.60
CA ILE A 122 -0.18 -14.07 6.37
C ILE A 122 -0.37 -15.33 7.24
N GLY A 123 -1.61 -15.81 7.36
CA GLY A 123 -1.92 -17.06 8.05
C GLY A 123 -1.61 -17.05 9.55
N GLU A 124 -1.03 -18.14 10.04
CA GLU A 124 -0.74 -18.33 11.48
C GLU A 124 0.32 -17.36 12.00
N ASP A 125 1.32 -17.00 11.19
CA ASP A 125 2.34 -16.00 11.58
C ASP A 125 1.70 -14.63 11.82
N TRP A 126 0.79 -14.22 10.92
CA TRP A 126 0.00 -13.01 11.12
C TRP A 126 -0.81 -13.06 12.40
N LYS A 127 -1.52 -14.17 12.66
CA LYS A 127 -2.34 -14.34 13.85
C LYS A 127 -1.48 -14.28 15.11
N ARG A 128 -0.32 -14.93 15.11
CA ARG A 128 0.66 -14.91 16.21
C ARG A 128 1.16 -13.49 16.48
N ILE A 129 1.68 -12.79 15.47
CA ILE A 129 2.23 -11.42 15.64
C ILE A 129 1.12 -10.46 16.07
N ARG A 130 -0.07 -10.53 15.46
CA ARG A 130 -1.22 -9.70 15.82
C ARG A 130 -1.62 -9.91 17.28
N THR A 131 -1.63 -11.15 17.76
CA THR A 131 -1.94 -11.47 19.17
C THR A 131 -0.92 -10.84 20.12
N ILE A 132 0.37 -10.80 19.75
CA ILE A 132 1.43 -10.17 20.56
C ILE A 132 1.29 -8.64 20.60
N ILE A 133 0.92 -8.01 19.49
CA ILE A 133 0.87 -6.54 19.37
C ILE A 133 -0.44 -5.96 19.96
N THR A 134 -1.56 -6.68 19.86
CA THR A 134 -2.90 -6.17 20.26
C THR A 134 -2.96 -5.61 21.69
N PRO A 135 -2.33 -6.21 22.73
CA PRO A 135 -2.33 -5.67 24.09
C PRO A 135 -1.76 -4.26 24.23
N ALA A 136 -0.88 -3.83 23.32
CA ALA A 136 -0.32 -2.48 23.30
C ALA A 136 -1.37 -1.39 23.00
N PHE A 137 -2.51 -1.77 22.40
CA PHE A 137 -3.58 -0.86 21.98
C PHE A 137 -4.85 -0.97 22.86
N THR A 138 -4.73 -1.50 24.07
CA THR A 138 -5.85 -1.51 25.03
C THR A 138 -6.23 -0.09 25.45
N SER A 139 -7.48 0.11 25.89
CA SER A 139 -7.97 1.44 26.32
C SER A 139 -7.08 2.06 27.42
N LYS A 140 -6.52 1.26 28.33
CA LYS A 140 -5.58 1.73 29.35
C LYS A 140 -4.29 2.29 28.72
N ARG A 141 -3.71 1.57 27.76
CA ARG A 141 -2.50 2.03 27.04
C ARG A 141 -2.79 3.26 26.19
N MET A 142 -3.93 3.29 25.50
CA MET A 142 -4.35 4.47 24.73
C MET A 142 -4.50 5.72 25.58
N ARG A 143 -4.98 5.61 26.83
CA ARG A 143 -5.01 6.76 27.77
C ARG A 143 -3.60 7.25 28.12
N GLN A 144 -2.63 6.34 28.27
CA GLN A 144 -1.22 6.74 28.50
C GLN A 144 -0.65 7.47 27.28
N ILE A 145 -0.89 6.94 26.08
CA ILE A 145 -0.47 7.58 24.82
C ILE A 145 -1.13 8.96 24.66
N SER A 146 -2.39 9.13 25.09
CA SER A 146 -3.06 10.44 25.06
C SER A 146 -2.34 11.50 25.89
N SER A 147 -1.74 11.13 27.03
CA SER A 147 -0.92 12.08 27.82
C SER A 147 0.31 12.52 27.03
N ILE A 148 0.99 11.56 26.37
CA ILE A 148 2.14 11.84 25.51
C ILE A 148 1.75 12.76 24.34
N MET A 149 0.60 12.49 23.71
CA MET A 149 0.06 13.34 22.65
C MET A 149 -0.17 14.78 23.14
N ASN A 150 -0.70 14.96 24.36
CA ASN A 150 -0.88 16.29 24.94
C ASN A 150 0.46 17.00 25.15
N ASP A 151 1.49 16.30 25.64
CA ASP A 151 2.83 16.88 25.83
C ASP A 151 3.44 17.30 24.48
N CYS A 152 3.40 16.43 23.47
CA CYS A 152 3.85 16.77 22.11
C CYS A 152 3.04 17.92 21.49
N SER A 153 1.75 18.05 21.85
CA SER A 153 0.90 19.11 21.31
C SER A 153 1.29 20.50 21.80
N GLN A 154 1.93 20.61 22.98
CA GLN A 154 2.46 21.89 23.46
C GLN A 154 3.57 22.42 22.53
N THR A 155 4.46 21.54 22.06
CA THR A 155 5.48 21.90 21.06
C THR A 155 4.82 22.36 19.76
N LEU A 156 3.81 21.62 19.29
CA LEU A 156 3.07 21.97 18.08
C LEU A 156 2.39 23.35 18.18
N ILE A 157 1.75 23.65 19.31
CA ILE A 157 1.12 24.95 19.57
C ILE A 157 2.18 26.07 19.51
N GLY A 158 3.33 25.89 20.17
CA GLY A 158 4.42 26.86 20.11
C GLY A 158 4.96 27.08 18.70
N VAL A 159 4.99 26.04 17.85
CA VAL A 159 5.34 26.18 16.43
C VAL A 159 4.26 26.96 15.68
N CYS A 160 2.98 26.66 15.88
CA CYS A 160 1.87 27.39 15.27
C CYS A 160 1.90 28.88 15.63
N GLU A 161 2.17 29.22 16.89
CA GLU A 161 2.31 30.60 17.36
C GLU A 161 3.47 31.33 16.65
N LYS A 162 4.63 30.67 16.48
CA LYS A 162 5.77 31.23 15.72
C LYS A 162 5.37 31.57 14.27
N TYR A 163 4.71 30.66 13.57
CA TYR A 163 4.25 30.90 12.20
C TYR A 163 3.17 32.00 12.13
N SER A 164 2.23 31.99 13.09
CA SER A 164 1.16 32.99 13.19
C SER A 164 1.71 34.40 13.41
N ASN A 165 2.65 34.56 14.35
CA ASN A 165 3.29 35.84 14.65
C ASN A 165 4.07 36.40 13.45
N LYS A 166 4.69 35.53 12.66
CA LYS A 166 5.41 35.91 11.43
C LYS A 166 4.51 36.10 10.22
N LYS A 167 3.23 35.69 10.30
CA LYS A 167 2.27 35.64 9.17
C LYS A 167 2.82 34.85 7.98
N GLU A 168 3.56 33.78 8.27
CA GLU A 168 4.16 32.91 7.25
C GLU A 168 3.23 31.73 6.92
N PRO A 169 3.19 31.28 5.65
CA PRO A 169 2.50 30.05 5.31
C PRO A 169 3.17 28.86 6.00
N VAL A 170 2.35 27.90 6.45
CA VAL A 170 2.84 26.68 7.09
C VAL A 170 2.64 25.47 6.17
N ASP A 171 3.66 24.62 6.06
CA ASP A 171 3.49 23.29 5.48
C ASP A 171 2.88 22.36 6.53
N VAL A 172 1.56 22.18 6.45
CA VAL A 172 0.77 21.34 7.35
C VAL A 172 1.28 19.88 7.36
N LYS A 173 1.76 19.36 6.23
CA LYS A 173 2.25 17.98 6.14
C LYS A 173 3.53 17.80 6.95
N SER A 174 4.48 18.71 6.78
CA SER A 174 5.74 18.68 7.53
C SER A 174 5.50 18.92 9.02
N MET A 175 4.61 19.86 9.36
CA MET A 175 4.28 20.19 10.74
C MET A 175 3.61 19.02 11.49
N PHE A 176 2.52 18.46 10.97
CA PHE A 176 1.88 17.31 11.62
C PHE A 176 2.70 16.02 11.49
N GLY A 177 3.56 15.92 10.46
CA GLY A 177 4.53 14.83 10.34
C GLY A 177 5.54 14.83 11.49
N ALA A 178 6.08 15.99 11.86
CA ALA A 178 6.96 16.14 13.01
C ALA A 178 6.25 15.81 14.33
N PHE A 179 5.04 16.35 14.53
CA PHE A 179 4.21 16.00 15.71
C PHE A 179 3.96 14.49 15.82
N THR A 180 3.59 13.84 14.72
CA THR A 180 3.35 12.39 14.70
C THR A 180 4.62 11.60 15.01
N MET A 181 5.76 12.06 14.52
CA MET A 181 7.06 11.46 14.81
C MET A 181 7.40 11.54 16.30
N ASP A 182 7.22 12.70 16.92
CA ASP A 182 7.48 12.91 18.35
C ASP A 182 6.58 12.02 19.22
N VAL A 183 5.30 11.88 18.85
CA VAL A 183 4.35 10.99 19.53
C VAL A 183 4.77 9.53 19.41
N ILE A 184 5.18 9.08 18.22
CA ILE A 184 5.63 7.69 18.00
C ILE A 184 6.93 7.42 18.76
N ALA A 185 7.92 8.30 18.66
CA ALA A 185 9.20 8.17 19.36
C ALA A 185 8.99 8.06 20.88
N SER A 186 8.15 8.93 21.43
CA SER A 186 7.88 8.97 22.87
C SER A 186 7.04 7.77 23.33
N SER A 187 6.00 7.40 22.58
CA SER A 187 5.09 6.33 23.00
C SER A 187 5.61 4.91 22.74
N ALA A 188 6.25 4.67 21.59
CA ALA A 188 6.72 3.34 21.21
C ALA A 188 8.14 3.05 21.69
N PHE A 189 9.00 4.06 21.77
CA PHE A 189 10.41 3.89 22.11
C PHE A 189 10.82 4.54 23.44
N GLY A 190 9.93 5.30 24.08
CA GLY A 190 10.24 6.02 25.32
C GLY A 190 11.24 7.16 25.12
N THR A 191 11.45 7.59 23.87
CA THR A 191 12.46 8.58 23.50
C THR A 191 11.79 9.91 23.19
N LYS A 192 12.15 10.95 23.95
CA LYS A 192 11.72 12.30 23.64
C LYS A 192 12.60 12.87 22.52
N VAL A 193 11.98 13.16 21.38
CA VAL A 193 12.60 13.87 20.26
C VAL A 193 11.83 15.16 20.01
N ASP A 194 12.51 16.12 19.39
CA ASP A 194 11.92 17.40 18.99
C ASP A 194 12.06 17.54 17.47
N SER A 195 11.25 16.77 16.74
CA SER A 195 11.33 16.73 15.26
C SER A 195 11.00 18.07 14.62
N HIS A 196 10.36 18.97 15.35
CA HIS A 196 10.02 20.32 14.90
C HIS A 196 11.24 21.23 14.89
N ASN A 197 12.06 21.23 15.95
CA ASN A 197 13.21 22.11 16.06
C ASN A 197 14.53 21.44 15.63
N ASP A 198 14.61 20.11 15.64
CA ASP A 198 15.77 19.32 15.18
C ASP A 198 15.37 18.29 14.11
N PRO A 199 15.12 18.72 12.86
CA PRO A 199 14.75 17.82 11.77
C PRO A 199 15.89 16.91 11.30
N GLN A 200 17.13 17.15 11.75
CA GLN A 200 18.32 16.35 11.44
C GLN A 200 18.64 15.32 12.52
N ASN A 201 17.85 15.28 13.59
CA ASN A 201 17.92 14.25 14.60
C ASN A 201 18.02 12.86 13.95
N GLU A 202 18.96 12.04 14.41
CA GLU A 202 19.25 10.76 13.75
C GLU A 202 18.02 9.86 13.72
N PHE A 203 17.24 9.80 14.80
CA PHE A 203 16.01 9.00 14.85
C PHE A 203 15.02 9.45 13.77
N VAL A 204 14.79 10.76 13.68
CA VAL A 204 13.84 11.36 12.74
C VAL A 204 14.27 11.12 11.29
N ARG A 205 15.56 11.30 11.00
CA ARG A 205 16.11 11.07 9.67
C ARG A 205 15.99 9.61 9.25
N ARG A 206 16.40 8.67 10.11
CA ARG A 206 16.30 7.22 9.84
C ARG A 206 14.86 6.77 9.68
N ALA A 207 13.93 7.29 10.50
CA ALA A 207 12.52 6.98 10.39
C ALA A 207 11.95 7.46 9.05
N ARG A 208 12.23 8.70 8.62
CA ARG A 208 11.82 9.20 7.29
C ARG A 208 12.38 8.34 6.16
N GLU A 209 13.66 7.97 6.21
CA GLU A 209 14.27 7.09 5.21
C GLU A 209 13.55 5.74 5.12
N ALA A 210 13.17 5.14 6.25
CA ALA A 210 12.41 3.89 6.29
C ALA A 210 11.02 4.02 5.64
N PHE A 211 10.29 5.11 5.91
CA PHE A 211 8.97 5.35 5.33
C PHE A 211 9.01 5.74 3.84
N LEU A 212 10.05 6.45 3.38
CA LEU A 212 10.20 6.86 1.97
C LEU A 212 10.55 5.69 1.03
N LYS A 213 11.22 4.65 1.55
CA LYS A 213 11.48 3.41 0.80
C LYS A 213 10.21 2.62 0.47
N PHE A 214 9.08 2.94 1.11
CA PHE A 214 7.76 2.41 0.79
C PHE A 214 7.11 3.19 -0.38
N THR A 215 7.74 3.19 -1.55
CA THR A 215 7.21 3.89 -2.73
C THR A 215 6.27 2.96 -3.54
N PRO A 216 5.14 3.46 -4.08
CA PRO A 216 4.17 2.65 -4.85
C PRO A 216 4.76 1.96 -6.09
N LEU A 217 5.87 2.48 -6.63
CA LEU A 217 6.53 1.86 -7.78
C LEU A 217 7.22 0.53 -7.40
N PHE A 218 7.74 0.43 -6.17
CA PHE A 218 8.28 -0.83 -5.64
C PHE A 218 7.16 -1.86 -5.44
N VAL A 219 5.96 -1.39 -5.08
CA VAL A 219 4.77 -2.22 -4.87
C VAL A 219 4.28 -2.92 -6.15
N VAL A 220 4.43 -2.30 -7.32
CA VAL A 220 3.99 -2.91 -8.60
C VAL A 220 4.98 -3.93 -9.15
N PHE A 221 6.28 -3.78 -8.88
CA PHE A 221 7.33 -4.64 -9.45
C PHE A 221 7.92 -5.68 -8.49
N SER A 222 7.56 -5.66 -7.20
CA SER A 222 8.09 -6.58 -6.19
C SER A 222 7.22 -7.84 -5.96
N GLY A 223 6.15 -8.01 -6.74
CA GLY A 223 5.39 -9.27 -6.78
C GLY A 223 6.14 -10.35 -7.56
N LYS A 224 7.01 -11.11 -6.87
CA LYS A 224 7.43 -12.46 -7.29
C LYS A 224 6.81 -13.50 -6.37
#